data_AF-A0A4Y7U3J4-F1
#
_entry.id   AF-A0A4Y7U3J4-F1
#
_cell.length_a   1.000
_cell.length_b   1.000
_cell.length_c   1.000
_cell.angle_alpha   90.00
_cell.angle_beta   90.00
_cell.angle_gamma   90.00
#
_symmetry.space_group_name_H-M   'P 1'
#
loop_
_entity.id
_entity.type
_entity.pdbx_description
1 polymer ?
#
loop_
_entity_poly.entity_id
_entity_poly.type
_entity_poly.pdbx_seq_one_letter_code
_entity_poly.pdbx_strand_id
1 'polypeptide(L)'
;IAQYGIEATLPKPQGVNNSRVESCVALKDKVTTRQAKLIEKIEFINKKQEEIEDDDTYFFIELLKRGKKRNDILIILNINRNDYTEWRRKIIEDLY
;
A
#
# COMPACT_ATOMS: atom_id res chain seq x y z
N ILE A 1 65.30 0.68 38.68
CA ILE A 1 65.07 0.86 37.23
C ILE A 1 64.04 -0.18 36.81
N ALA A 2 62.80 0.25 36.55
CA ALA A 2 61.80 -0.54 35.82
C ALA A 2 60.97 0.48 35.03
N GLN A 3 61.30 0.54 33.75
CA GLN A 3 60.77 1.46 32.75
C GLN A 3 59.46 0.87 32.24
N TYR A 4 58.32 1.36 32.71
CA TYR A 4 57.02 1.09 32.09
C TYR A 4 56.89 1.97 30.86
N GLY A 5 57.53 1.51 29.80
CA GLY A 5 57.27 1.98 28.46
C GLY A 5 56.24 1.10 27.79
N ILE A 6 55.36 1.78 27.04
CA ILE A 6 54.88 1.37 25.71
C ILE A 6 53.58 0.53 25.68
N GLU A 7 52.50 1.29 25.46
CA GLU A 7 51.44 1.06 24.45
C GLU A 7 50.34 -0.01 24.65
N ALA A 8 49.20 0.32 24.02
CA ALA A 8 47.95 -0.42 23.89
C ALA A 8 47.10 -0.47 25.18
N THR A 9 46.00 0.27 25.24
CA THR A 9 44.85 -0.06 24.40
C THR A 9 44.01 1.18 24.13
N LEU A 10 44.16 1.73 22.92
CA LEU A 10 43.07 2.48 22.30
C LEU A 10 41.77 1.68 22.47
N PRO A 11 40.63 2.30 22.84
CA PRO A 11 39.36 1.58 22.84
C PRO A 11 39.18 0.98 21.45
N LYS A 12 38.91 -0.32 21.38
CA LYS A 12 38.67 -1.03 20.12
C LYS A 12 37.69 -0.17 19.30
N PRO A 13 37.96 0.13 18.01
CA PRO A 13 36.98 0.82 17.19
C PRO A 13 35.68 0.02 17.31
N GLN A 14 34.63 0.65 17.85
CA GLN A 14 33.32 0.01 17.95
C GLN A 14 32.99 -0.45 16.53
N GLY A 15 32.99 -1.77 16.34
CA GLY A 15 32.74 -2.37 15.05
C GLY A 15 31.49 -1.75 14.47
N VAL A 16 31.55 -1.41 13.18
CA VAL A 16 30.46 -0.83 12.39
C VAL A 16 29.14 -1.35 12.92
N ASN A 17 28.35 -0.46 13.53
CA ASN A 17 27.12 -0.82 14.24
C ASN A 17 26.10 -1.29 13.21
N ASN A 18 26.24 -2.52 12.73
CA ASN A 18 25.28 -3.17 11.87
C ASN A 18 24.19 -3.74 12.78
N SER A 19 23.52 -2.83 13.49
CA SER A 19 22.54 -3.18 14.50
C SER A 19 21.34 -3.81 13.80
N ARG A 20 21.13 -5.09 14.07
CA ARG A 20 19.93 -5.81 13.62
C ARG A 20 18.65 -5.07 14.02
N VAL A 21 18.67 -4.34 15.14
CA VAL A 21 17.56 -3.51 15.61
C VAL A 21 17.29 -2.34 14.67
N GLU A 22 18.31 -1.60 14.24
CA GLU A 22 18.17 -0.49 13.28
C GLU A 22 17.59 -0.97 11.94
N SER A 23 18.06 -2.12 11.46
CA SER A 23 17.52 -2.76 10.25
C SER A 23 16.05 -3.17 10.41
N CYS A 24 15.67 -3.73 11.57
CA CYS A 24 14.29 -4.07 11.88
C CYS A 24 13.38 -2.83 12.00
N VAL A 25 13.86 -1.75 12.60
CA VAL A 25 13.13 -0.47 12.71
C VAL A 25 12.90 0.13 11.33
N ALA A 26 13.95 0.23 10.50
CA ALA A 26 13.83 0.74 9.13
C ALA A 26 12.85 -0.09 8.26
N LEU A 27 12.81 -1.41 8.45
CA LEU A 27 11.83 -2.26 7.78
C LEU A 27 10.40 -2.01 8.28
N LYS A 28 10.21 -1.85 9.59
CA LYS A 28 8.90 -1.50 10.16
C LYS A 28 8.41 -0.15 9.63
N ASP A 29 9.26 0.88 9.66
CA ASP A 29 8.90 2.22 9.17
C ASP A 29 8.53 2.21 7.68
N LYS A 30 9.24 1.41 6.86
CA LYS A 30 8.89 1.19 5.45
C LYS A 30 7.53 0.50 5.28
N VAL A 31 7.24 -0.52 6.09
CA VAL A 31 5.94 -1.21 6.08
C VAL A 31 4.83 -0.26 6.50
N THR A 32 5.03 0.51 7.57
CA THR A 32 4.07 1.52 8.05
C THR A 32 3.81 2.59 6.99
N THR A 33 4.87 3.10 6.35
CA THR A 33 4.74 4.08 5.25
C THR A 33 3.96 3.50 4.07
N ARG A 34 4.23 2.24 3.70
CA ARG A 34 3.49 1.56 2.63
C ARG A 34 2.01 1.38 3.01
N GLN A 35 1.72 0.99 4.25
CA GLN A 35 0.35 0.85 4.74
C GLN A 35 -0.39 2.18 4.71
N ALA A 36 0.22 3.26 5.18
CA ALA A 36 -0.35 4.61 5.13
C ALA A 36 -0.71 5.02 3.70
N LYS A 37 0.18 4.80 2.73
CA LYS A 37 -0.08 5.07 1.31
C LYS A 37 -1.21 4.22 0.73
N LEU A 38 -1.39 2.98 1.21
CA LEU A 38 -2.50 2.12 0.78
C LEU A 38 -3.83 2.60 1.38
N ILE A 39 -3.83 3.02 2.64
CA ILE A 39 -4.99 3.61 3.31
C ILE A 39 -5.43 4.87 2.58
N GLU A 40 -4.51 5.79 2.28
CA GLU A 40 -4.79 7.03 1.54
C GLU A 40 -5.44 6.76 0.17
N LYS A 41 -4.95 5.74 -0.55
CA LYS A 41 -5.56 5.32 -1.83
C LYS A 41 -6.96 4.75 -1.66
N ILE A 42 -7.21 3.99 -0.61
CA ILE A 42 -8.54 3.45 -0.30
C ILE A 42 -9.49 4.58 0.06
N GLU A 43 -9.05 5.53 0.90
CA GLU A 43 -9.82 6.72 1.27
C GLU A 43 -10.17 7.58 0.05
N PHE A 44 -9.22 7.79 -0.86
CA PHE A 44 -9.46 8.48 -2.12
C PHE A 44 -10.58 7.81 -2.94
N ILE A 45 -10.50 6.48 -3.13
CA ILE A 45 -11.51 5.73 -3.87
C ILE A 45 -12.87 5.81 -3.17
N ASN A 46 -12.91 5.64 -1.84
CA ASN A 46 -14.17 5.70 -1.08
C ASN A 46 -14.83 7.08 -1.18
N LYS A 47 -14.05 8.16 -1.03
CA LYS A 47 -14.56 9.52 -1.17
C LYS A 47 -15.12 9.77 -2.57
N LYS A 48 -14.38 9.36 -3.61
CA LYS A 48 -14.85 9.47 -4.99
C LYS A 48 -16.10 8.66 -5.25
N GLN A 49 -16.21 7.48 -4.64
CA GLN A 49 -17.39 6.63 -4.74
C GLN A 49 -18.63 7.30 -4.13
N GLU A 50 -18.49 8.04 -3.03
CA GLU A 50 -19.60 8.82 -2.43
C GLU A 50 -20.05 10.01 -3.29
N GLU A 51 -19.18 10.51 -4.17
CA GLU A 51 -19.51 11.59 -5.12
C GLU A 51 -20.28 11.08 -6.36
N ILE A 52 -20.37 9.76 -6.57
CA ILE A 52 -21.05 9.17 -7.73
C ILE A 52 -22.55 9.07 -7.45
N GLU A 53 -23.35 9.76 -8.27
CA GLU A 53 -24.82 9.74 -8.18
C GLU A 53 -25.46 8.49 -8.79
N ASP A 54 -24.74 7.81 -9.70
CA ASP A 54 -25.24 6.63 -10.41
C ASP A 54 -25.07 5.35 -9.55
N ASP A 55 -26.18 4.81 -9.07
CA ASP A 55 -26.23 3.63 -8.20
C ASP A 55 -25.52 2.42 -8.83
N ASP A 56 -25.68 2.21 -10.13
CA ASP A 56 -25.08 1.09 -10.85
C ASP A 56 -23.54 1.17 -10.85
N THR A 57 -23.00 2.36 -11.15
CA THR A 57 -21.57 2.64 -11.07
C THR A 57 -21.06 2.49 -9.63
N TYR A 58 -21.82 2.97 -8.64
CA TYR A 58 -21.50 2.81 -7.22
C TYR A 58 -21.39 1.33 -6.84
N PHE A 59 -22.39 0.52 -7.17
CA PHE A 59 -22.41 -0.91 -6.88
C PHE A 59 -21.29 -1.66 -7.60
N PHE A 60 -20.99 -1.29 -8.85
CA PHE A 60 -19.89 -1.88 -9.59
C PHE A 60 -18.53 -1.67 -8.90
N ILE A 61 -18.23 -0.46 -8.44
CA ILE A 61 -17.01 -0.15 -7.68
C ILE A 61 -16.96 -0.97 -6.39
N GLU A 62 -18.07 -1.07 -5.68
CA GLU A 62 -18.15 -1.83 -4.44
C GLU A 62 -17.88 -3.34 -4.67
N LEU A 63 -18.39 -3.92 -5.76
CA LEU A 63 -18.11 -5.32 -6.12
C LEU A 63 -16.63 -5.53 -6.48
N LEU A 64 -15.99 -4.56 -7.15
CA LEU A 64 -14.55 -4.61 -7.42
C LEU A 64 -13.73 -4.55 -6.14
N LYS A 65 -14.07 -3.67 -5.19
CA LYS A 65 -13.41 -3.57 -3.87
C LYS A 65 -13.49 -4.87 -3.09
N ARG A 66 -14.61 -5.59 -3.20
CA ARG A 66 -14.82 -6.92 -2.59
C ARG A 66 -14.11 -8.06 -3.33
N GLY A 67 -13.39 -7.77 -4.41
CA GLY A 67 -12.63 -8.75 -5.18
C GLY A 67 -13.52 -9.73 -5.97
N LYS A 68 -14.74 -9.33 -6.33
CA LYS A 68 -15.63 -10.16 -7.16
C LYS A 68 -15.03 -10.38 -8.54
N LYS A 69 -15.15 -11.59 -9.07
CA LYS A 69 -14.68 -11.90 -10.42
C LYS A 69 -15.62 -11.28 -11.43
N ARG A 70 -15.12 -10.99 -12.64
CA ARG A 70 -15.92 -10.46 -13.75
C ARG A 70 -17.23 -11.23 -13.94
N ASN A 71 -17.18 -12.57 -14.01
CA ASN A 71 -18.39 -13.38 -14.21
C ASN A 71 -19.43 -13.19 -13.10
N ASP A 72 -18.99 -13.05 -11.84
CA ASP A 72 -19.89 -12.81 -10.72
C ASP A 72 -20.53 -11.43 -10.84
N ILE A 73 -19.76 -10.42 -11.25
CA ILE A 73 -20.24 -9.04 -11.44
C ILE A 73 -21.29 -8.99 -12.56
N LEU A 74 -21.04 -9.66 -13.70
CA LEU A 74 -22.00 -9.74 -14.81
C LEU A 74 -23.33 -10.32 -14.34
N ILE A 75 -23.29 -11.36 -13.50
CA ILE A 75 -24.50 -12.01 -12.96
C ILE A 75 -25.20 -11.11 -11.94
N ILE A 76 -24.45 -10.54 -11.00
CA ILE A 76 -25.01 -9.72 -9.90
C ILE A 76 -25.68 -8.45 -10.43
N LEU A 77 -25.04 -7.77 -11.38
CA LEU A 77 -25.55 -6.53 -11.97
C LEU A 77 -26.43 -6.78 -13.20
N ASN A 78 -26.58 -8.03 -13.62
CA ASN A 78 -27.34 -8.43 -14.81
C ASN A 78 -26.90 -7.66 -16.08
N ILE A 79 -25.60 -7.51 -16.28
CA ILE A 79 -25.00 -6.79 -17.42
C ILE A 79 -24.26 -7.72 -18.38
N ASN A 80 -24.06 -7.28 -19.62
CA ASN A 80 -23.32 -8.04 -20.60
C ASN A 80 -21.80 -7.75 -20.56
N ARG A 81 -21.02 -8.50 -21.34
CA ARG A 81 -19.55 -8.38 -21.37
C ARG A 81 -19.04 -7.04 -21.91
N ASN A 82 -19.79 -6.41 -22.82
CA ASN A 82 -19.45 -5.12 -23.42
C ASN A 82 -19.72 -4.01 -22.40
N ASP A 83 -20.90 -4.04 -21.75
CA ASP A 83 -21.29 -3.10 -20.69
C ASP A 83 -20.23 -3.08 -19.58
N TYR A 84 -19.76 -4.25 -19.12
CA TYR A 84 -18.68 -4.34 -18.14
C TYR A 84 -17.41 -3.56 -18.56
N THR A 85 -17.07 -3.63 -19.85
CA THR A 85 -15.88 -2.97 -20.38
C THR A 85 -16.09 -1.47 -20.46
N GLU A 86 -17.28 -1.02 -20.84
CA GLU A 86 -17.67 0.38 -20.88
C GLU A 86 -17.73 0.99 -19.48
N TRP A 87 -18.36 0.31 -18.52
CA TRP A 87 -18.48 0.77 -17.14
C TRP A 87 -17.10 0.87 -16.48
N ARG A 88 -16.22 -0.10 -16.74
CA ARG A 88 -14.83 -0.03 -16.30
C ARG A 88 -14.09 1.17 -16.89
N ARG A 89 -14.35 1.53 -18.15
CA ARG A 89 -13.78 2.73 -18.78
C ARG A 89 -14.33 4.01 -18.14
N LYS A 90 -15.65 4.09 -17.97
CA LYS A 90 -16.33 5.22 -17.34
C LYS A 90 -15.78 5.50 -15.94
N ILE A 91 -15.61 4.47 -15.11
CA ILE A 91 -15.03 4.63 -13.76
C ILE A 91 -13.60 5.18 -13.79
N ILE A 92 -12.80 4.78 -14.78
CA ILE A 92 -11.44 5.32 -14.93
C ILE A 92 -11.52 6.80 -15.30
N GLU A 93 -12.46 7.20 -16.16
CA GLU A 93 -12.69 8.60 -16.53
C GLU A 93 -13.23 9.42 -15.35
N ASP A 94 -14.10 8.86 -14.52
CA ASP A 94 -14.68 9.56 -13.37
C ASP A 94 -13.69 9.70 -12.19
N LEU A 95 -12.69 8.81 -12.10
CA LEU A 95 -11.68 8.81 -11.04
C LEU A 95 -10.45 9.71 -11.33
N TYR A 96 -10.22 10.10 -12.59
CA TYR A 96 -9.07 10.90 -13.04
C TYR A 96 -9.47 12.29 -13.52
#